data_AF-A0A1F5YKE9-F1
#
_entry.id   AF-A0A1F5YKE9-F1
#
_cell.length_a   1.000
_cell.length_b   1.000
_cell.length_c   1.000
_cell.angle_alpha   90.00
_cell.angle_beta   90.00
_cell.angle_gamma   90.00
#
_symmetry.space_group_name_H-M   'P 1'
#
loop_
_entity.id
_entity.type
_entity.pdbx_description
1 polymer ?
#
loop_
_entity_poly.entity_id
_entity_poly.type
_entity_poly.pdbx_seq_one_letter_code
_entity_poly.pdbx_strand_id
1 'polypeptide(L)'
;MKIFSRLACLLPLFCTFAVSLAQDEFATIPASSKKLTDSVTGIEVETQISEFRIARTETTQSEFSRIMGRNPSFHQGLDLPVESVSWWEAIRYCNLRSLKEGLEPCYDLATGARDPSRAGYRLPTEAEWLKAFGDSVQFTAETIGQYGNIGSSNTKSLEELKKDLAGRMPQKAGSRPANKNGLFDMLGNVWEWCDDFNGRVAGHPVPLIDPRGPDWAPERVLLGGSFISLAGNWGRSYRSSIMPEYRSRFTGFRLCLSTGRRWSAAAPEESVWAEPYNRVPAGFENKTGELSSLVQDSQGKTITTLEGWEKRRAGIKAKWEKTLGLSAETSGKPNVKEVRTFEEELYTGKLMYLQVEPEFWEKIYLMYPRCPLRNPTPVVIVPYYDVDVPAGQPLGGRTYLPPGTRSFAYLMVQQGYIACAIRWYGESYGEGYGEAVANLKLNHPGLSGLGKWVRDARCLLDYLYTLPGVDRDNIGIIGHSLGAKMSLYAAANEPRITAVVCSEPGMGLDFSNYEDYWYHDNSILARDKATDHHELLGLIASRPFLLIGGDSADNDNSWYYINSARPVYQLFGKPLNIGYFNHRSGHSPTPEAVGLAVDWLKHFLGGN
;
A
#
# COMPACT_ATOMS: atom_id res chain seq x y z
N MET A 1 -78.36 -0.11 -27.48
CA MET A 1 -77.88 -0.03 -28.88
C MET A 1 -76.97 1.20 -28.99
N LYS A 2 -75.67 1.00 -29.30
CA LYS A 2 -74.59 1.98 -29.64
C LYS A 2 -74.01 2.88 -28.50
N ILE A 3 -72.77 2.59 -28.00
CA ILE A 3 -71.40 3.11 -28.37
C ILE A 3 -71.11 4.47 -27.68
N PHE A 4 -70.13 4.66 -26.77
CA PHE A 4 -68.65 4.76 -26.89
C PHE A 4 -67.98 4.42 -25.52
N SER A 5 -66.89 3.66 -25.35
CA SER A 5 -65.48 3.71 -25.84
C SER A 5 -64.61 4.85 -25.26
N ARG A 6 -63.53 4.44 -24.56
CA ARG A 6 -62.25 5.12 -24.20
C ARG A 6 -62.18 5.98 -22.93
N LEU A 7 -61.50 5.45 -21.90
CA LEU A 7 -60.31 6.08 -21.31
C LEU A 7 -59.44 5.00 -20.65
N ALA A 8 -58.39 4.57 -21.36
CA ALA A 8 -57.32 3.74 -20.84
C ALA A 8 -56.02 4.57 -20.85
N CYS A 9 -55.16 4.32 -19.87
CA CYS A 9 -53.73 4.59 -19.85
C CYS A 9 -53.27 6.06 -19.89
N LEU A 10 -53.11 6.66 -18.71
CA LEU A 10 -52.17 7.77 -18.47
C LEU A 10 -51.39 7.52 -17.15
N LEU A 11 -50.69 6.38 -17.08
CA LEU A 11 -49.83 6.05 -15.93
C LEU A 11 -48.59 5.19 -16.29
N PRO A 12 -47.89 5.49 -17.40
CA PRO A 12 -46.44 5.21 -17.43
C PRO A 12 -45.58 6.44 -17.80
N LEU A 13 -46.16 7.63 -17.99
CA LEU A 13 -45.38 8.82 -18.36
C LEU A 13 -44.61 9.45 -17.19
N PHE A 14 -45.08 9.35 -15.94
CA PHE A 14 -44.40 9.97 -14.80
C PHE A 14 -43.14 9.21 -14.34
N CYS A 15 -43.11 7.87 -14.45
CA CYS A 15 -41.92 7.08 -14.12
C CYS A 15 -40.83 7.17 -15.20
N THR A 16 -41.20 7.30 -16.48
CA THR A 16 -40.24 7.44 -17.58
C THR A 16 -39.67 8.87 -17.67
N PHE A 17 -40.44 9.91 -17.31
CA PHE A 17 -39.93 11.29 -17.24
C PHE A 17 -38.91 11.53 -16.11
N ALA A 18 -39.11 10.92 -14.93
CA ALA A 18 -38.17 11.06 -13.81
C ALA A 18 -36.81 10.38 -14.10
N VAL A 19 -36.82 9.23 -14.77
CA VAL A 19 -35.60 8.53 -15.21
C VAL A 19 -34.91 9.25 -16.37
N SER A 20 -35.67 9.94 -17.24
CA SER A 20 -35.13 10.76 -18.34
C SER A 20 -34.47 12.06 -17.85
N LEU A 21 -34.91 12.65 -16.73
CA LEU A 21 -34.33 13.88 -16.18
C LEU A 21 -33.02 13.60 -15.40
N ALA A 22 -32.92 12.44 -14.72
CA ALA A 22 -31.69 12.03 -14.01
C ALA A 22 -30.51 11.66 -14.94
N GLN A 23 -30.76 11.46 -16.24
CA GLN A 23 -29.70 11.24 -17.23
C GLN A 23 -29.02 12.55 -17.66
N ASP A 24 -29.68 13.71 -17.51
CA ASP A 24 -29.14 15.00 -17.98
C ASP A 24 -28.35 15.78 -16.89
N GLU A 25 -28.55 15.46 -15.61
CA GLU A 25 -27.90 16.13 -14.45
C GLU A 25 -26.42 15.78 -14.28
N PHE A 26 -25.97 14.61 -14.76
CA PHE A 26 -24.60 14.12 -14.58
C PHE A 26 -23.89 13.91 -15.91
N ALA A 27 -22.62 14.30 -15.99
CA ALA A 27 -21.74 13.92 -17.08
C ALA A 27 -21.00 12.62 -16.76
N THR A 28 -20.81 11.76 -17.75
CA THR A 28 -19.97 10.56 -17.63
C THR A 28 -18.52 10.90 -17.98
N ILE A 29 -17.60 10.62 -17.06
CA ILE A 29 -16.17 10.77 -17.25
C ILE A 29 -15.58 9.39 -17.54
N PRO A 30 -14.95 9.19 -18.71
CA PRO A 30 -14.43 7.88 -19.09
C PRO A 30 -13.23 7.48 -18.22
N ALA A 31 -13.09 6.18 -18.02
CA ALA A 31 -11.93 5.60 -17.35
C ALA A 31 -10.62 6.03 -18.04
N SER A 32 -9.56 6.21 -17.26
CA SER A 32 -8.24 6.53 -17.81
C SER A 32 -7.11 6.08 -16.92
N SER A 33 -5.98 5.78 -17.55
CA SER A 33 -4.71 5.52 -16.88
C SER A 33 -3.71 6.62 -17.21
N LYS A 34 -2.88 6.98 -16.22
CA LYS A 34 -1.76 7.91 -16.39
C LYS A 34 -0.54 7.41 -15.61
N LYS A 35 0.59 7.32 -16.30
CA LYS A 35 1.89 7.10 -15.67
C LYS A 35 2.39 8.39 -15.02
N LEU A 36 2.83 8.28 -13.77
CA LEU A 36 3.39 9.35 -12.96
C LEU A 36 4.75 8.88 -12.43
N THR A 37 5.75 9.74 -12.42
CA THR A 37 7.04 9.45 -11.80
C THR A 37 7.04 9.91 -10.37
N ASP A 38 7.47 9.03 -9.47
CA ASP A 38 7.74 9.31 -8.08
C ASP A 38 8.86 10.32 -7.92
N SER A 39 8.54 11.44 -7.25
CA SER A 39 9.46 12.55 -7.10
C SER A 39 10.62 12.29 -6.14
N VAL A 40 10.58 11.19 -5.38
CA VAL A 40 11.59 10.81 -4.39
C VAL A 40 12.31 9.53 -4.77
N THR A 41 11.58 8.53 -5.27
CA THR A 41 12.16 7.22 -5.63
C THR A 41 12.52 7.12 -7.11
N GLY A 42 11.94 7.97 -7.96
CA GLY A 42 12.05 7.87 -9.42
C GLY A 42 11.26 6.71 -10.04
N ILE A 43 10.47 5.95 -9.26
CA ILE A 43 9.61 4.86 -9.78
C ILE A 43 8.56 5.47 -10.74
N GLU A 44 8.41 4.91 -11.95
CA GLU A 44 7.23 5.16 -12.80
C GLU A 44 6.05 4.31 -12.35
N VAL A 45 4.90 4.95 -12.22
CA VAL A 45 3.79 4.36 -11.49
C VAL A 45 2.48 4.68 -12.18
N GLU A 46 1.65 3.66 -12.39
CA GLU A 46 0.40 3.79 -13.12
C GLU A 46 -0.77 4.13 -12.19
N THR A 47 -1.33 5.34 -12.33
CA THR A 47 -2.58 5.72 -11.66
C THR A 47 -3.75 5.53 -12.60
N GLN A 48 -4.74 4.77 -12.16
CA GLN A 48 -5.97 4.49 -12.90
C GLN A 48 -7.15 5.15 -12.20
N ILE A 49 -8.04 5.76 -12.98
CA ILE A 49 -9.31 6.30 -12.53
C ILE A 49 -10.39 5.58 -13.33
N SER A 50 -11.26 4.86 -12.65
CA SER A 50 -12.43 4.16 -13.20
C SER A 50 -13.38 5.17 -13.85
N GLU A 51 -14.32 4.67 -14.64
CA GLU A 51 -15.42 5.50 -15.13
C GLU A 51 -16.29 5.93 -13.93
N PHE A 52 -16.70 7.20 -13.93
CA PHE A 52 -17.62 7.73 -12.93
C PHE A 52 -18.55 8.77 -13.57
N ARG A 53 -19.66 9.04 -12.89
CA ARG A 53 -20.58 10.14 -13.26
C ARG A 53 -20.45 11.25 -12.22
N ILE A 54 -20.37 12.50 -12.66
CA ILE A 54 -20.27 13.68 -11.80
C ILE A 54 -21.31 14.72 -12.20
N ALA A 55 -21.93 15.38 -11.22
CA ALA A 55 -22.96 16.37 -11.43
C ALA A 55 -22.41 17.54 -12.27
N ARG A 56 -23.20 17.99 -13.25
CA ARG A 56 -22.80 19.07 -14.17
C ARG A 56 -22.59 20.41 -13.47
N THR A 57 -23.23 20.63 -12.33
CA THR A 57 -23.14 21.84 -11.51
C THR A 57 -22.92 21.47 -10.05
N GLU A 58 -22.63 22.47 -9.21
CA GLU A 58 -22.71 22.33 -7.75
C GLU A 58 -24.16 22.09 -7.31
N THR A 59 -24.32 21.49 -6.12
CA THR A 59 -25.63 21.27 -5.52
C THR A 59 -26.28 22.61 -5.18
N THR A 60 -27.49 22.85 -5.66
CA THR A 60 -28.22 24.09 -5.40
C THR A 60 -28.87 24.12 -4.02
N GLN A 61 -29.20 25.32 -3.53
CA GLN A 61 -29.93 25.50 -2.27
C GLN A 61 -31.32 24.85 -2.31
N SER A 62 -31.99 24.88 -3.46
CA SER A 62 -33.29 24.23 -3.68
C SER A 62 -33.21 22.71 -3.52
N GLU A 63 -32.20 22.08 -4.14
CA GLU A 63 -31.96 20.63 -4.02
C GLU A 63 -31.60 20.23 -2.59
N PHE A 64 -30.66 20.96 -1.98
CA PHE A 64 -30.25 20.71 -0.60
C PHE A 64 -31.42 20.77 0.37
N SER A 65 -32.22 21.84 0.28
CA SER A 65 -33.38 22.06 1.17
C SER A 65 -34.45 20.98 1.00
N ARG A 66 -34.65 20.47 -0.23
CA ARG A 66 -35.62 19.41 -0.52
C ARG A 66 -35.25 18.06 0.09
N ILE A 67 -33.96 17.80 0.33
CA ILE A 67 -33.47 16.56 0.93
C ILE A 67 -33.27 16.72 2.44
N MET A 68 -32.67 17.84 2.87
CA MET A 68 -32.22 18.04 4.26
C MET A 68 -33.26 18.79 5.12
N GLY A 69 -34.30 19.36 4.51
CA GLY A 69 -35.36 20.09 5.20
C GLY A 69 -34.95 21.48 5.73
N ARG A 70 -33.77 21.98 5.36
CA ARG A 70 -33.27 23.30 5.75
C ARG A 70 -32.27 23.86 4.73
N ASN A 71 -32.08 25.18 4.74
CA ASN A 71 -31.05 25.87 3.96
C ASN A 71 -29.98 26.46 4.91
N PRO A 72 -28.73 25.97 4.89
CA PRO A 72 -27.67 26.49 5.73
C PRO A 72 -26.96 27.71 5.14
N SER A 73 -27.18 28.03 3.84
CA SER A 73 -26.47 29.10 3.15
C SER A 73 -26.66 30.46 3.82
N PHE A 74 -25.62 31.27 3.80
CA PHE A 74 -25.68 32.68 4.16
C PHE A 74 -26.34 33.51 3.06
N HIS A 75 -25.91 33.35 1.80
CA HIS A 75 -26.51 34.01 0.65
C HIS A 75 -27.77 33.25 0.21
N GLN A 76 -28.91 33.93 0.19
CA GLN A 76 -30.20 33.29 -0.14
C GLN A 76 -30.51 33.35 -1.63
N GLY A 77 -30.78 32.20 -2.24
CA GLY A 77 -31.31 32.10 -3.59
C GLY A 77 -31.44 30.65 -4.03
N LEU A 78 -32.61 30.25 -4.53
CA LEU A 78 -32.93 28.85 -4.83
C LEU A 78 -31.98 28.21 -5.85
N ASP A 79 -31.56 28.99 -6.85
CA ASP A 79 -30.64 28.56 -7.93
C ASP A 79 -29.16 28.77 -7.59
N LEU A 80 -28.85 29.32 -6.41
CA LEU A 80 -27.47 29.49 -5.96
C LEU A 80 -26.93 28.13 -5.47
N PRO A 81 -25.61 27.89 -5.54
CA PRO A 81 -25.01 26.75 -4.86
C PRO A 81 -25.29 26.82 -3.37
N VAL A 82 -25.45 25.66 -2.74
CA VAL A 82 -25.48 25.57 -1.28
C VAL A 82 -24.10 25.88 -0.72
N GLU A 83 -24.03 26.70 0.32
CA GLU A 83 -22.80 27.03 1.03
C GLU A 83 -23.02 27.00 2.55
N SER A 84 -21.97 27.22 3.35
CA SER A 84 -22.01 27.04 4.80
C SER A 84 -22.38 25.62 5.21
N VAL A 85 -21.99 24.65 4.38
CA VAL A 85 -22.21 23.21 4.60
C VAL A 85 -20.92 22.58 5.11
N SER A 86 -20.99 21.87 6.23
CA SER A 86 -19.87 21.06 6.70
C SER A 86 -19.74 19.77 5.90
N TRP A 87 -18.57 19.13 5.91
CA TRP A 87 -18.36 17.88 5.19
C TRP A 87 -19.36 16.79 5.63
N TRP A 88 -19.63 16.72 6.95
CA TRP A 88 -20.63 15.82 7.54
C TRP A 88 -22.06 16.04 7.00
N GLU A 89 -22.42 17.29 6.74
CA GLU A 89 -23.73 17.62 6.17
C GLU A 89 -23.80 17.25 4.68
N ALA A 90 -22.70 17.40 3.95
CA ALA A 90 -22.59 17.00 2.55
C ALA A 90 -22.73 15.48 2.37
N ILE A 91 -22.02 14.66 3.16
CA ILE A 91 -22.15 13.20 3.07
C ILE A 91 -23.49 12.69 3.59
N ARG A 92 -24.11 13.38 4.56
CA ARG A 92 -25.48 13.08 4.99
C ARG A 92 -26.47 13.36 3.88
N TYR A 93 -26.32 14.49 3.18
CA TYR A 93 -27.14 14.79 2.00
C TYR A 93 -26.99 13.70 0.94
N CYS A 94 -25.77 13.24 0.65
CA CYS A 94 -25.52 12.13 -0.28
C CYS A 94 -26.33 10.88 0.10
N ASN A 95 -26.20 10.41 1.35
CA ASN A 95 -26.94 9.24 1.83
C ASN A 95 -28.46 9.42 1.79
N LEU A 96 -28.98 10.58 2.20
CA LEU A 96 -30.42 10.84 2.19
C LEU A 96 -30.99 10.94 0.78
N ARG A 97 -30.25 11.57 -0.15
CA ARG A 97 -30.63 11.60 -1.55
C ARG A 97 -30.63 10.18 -2.14
N SER A 98 -29.63 9.37 -1.82
CA SER A 98 -29.59 7.96 -2.23
C SER A 98 -30.82 7.20 -1.78
N LEU A 99 -31.15 7.26 -0.49
CA LEU A 99 -32.33 6.57 0.04
C LEU A 99 -33.63 7.04 -0.61
N LYS A 100 -33.79 8.34 -0.83
CA LYS A 100 -34.98 8.92 -1.46
C LYS A 100 -35.17 8.46 -2.90
N GLU A 101 -34.08 8.16 -3.60
CA GLU A 101 -34.06 7.72 -5.00
C GLU A 101 -33.88 6.20 -5.14
N GLY A 102 -33.94 5.44 -4.04
CA GLY A 102 -33.86 3.97 -4.05
C GLY A 102 -32.46 3.40 -4.26
N LEU A 103 -31.41 4.19 -4.02
CA LEU A 103 -30.02 3.78 -4.07
C LEU A 103 -29.49 3.44 -2.67
N GLU A 104 -28.44 2.61 -2.61
CA GLU A 104 -27.76 2.29 -1.35
C GLU A 104 -26.88 3.47 -0.86
N PRO A 105 -26.91 3.83 0.43
CA PRO A 105 -26.01 4.83 1.00
C PRO A 105 -24.53 4.46 0.86
N CYS A 106 -23.67 5.44 0.56
CA CYS A 106 -22.23 5.22 0.42
C CYS A 106 -21.45 5.42 1.72
N TYR A 107 -21.98 6.18 2.68
CA TYR A 107 -21.23 6.57 3.88
C TYR A 107 -21.77 5.95 5.16
N ASP A 108 -20.88 5.55 6.05
CA ASP A 108 -21.18 5.44 7.47
C ASP A 108 -21.11 6.84 8.10
N LEU A 109 -22.24 7.36 8.57
CA LEU A 109 -22.30 8.72 9.14
C LEU A 109 -21.68 8.83 10.54
N ALA A 110 -21.40 7.72 11.22
CA ALA A 110 -20.73 7.73 12.52
C ALA A 110 -19.22 7.93 12.37
N THR A 111 -18.63 7.35 11.32
CA THR A 111 -17.18 7.33 11.08
C THR A 111 -16.75 8.23 9.93
N GLY A 112 -17.66 8.56 9.02
CA GLY A 112 -17.34 9.23 7.75
C GLY A 112 -16.66 8.30 6.75
N ALA A 113 -16.61 7.00 7.00
CA ALA A 113 -16.03 6.03 6.08
C ALA A 113 -16.95 5.84 4.86
N ARG A 114 -16.36 5.83 3.66
CA ARG A 114 -17.06 5.51 2.42
C ARG A 114 -16.93 4.02 2.12
N ASP A 115 -18.05 3.33 1.92
CA ASP A 115 -18.09 2.00 1.33
C ASP A 115 -18.02 2.13 -0.20
N PRO A 116 -16.89 1.77 -0.82
CA PRO A 116 -16.70 1.96 -2.24
C PRO A 116 -17.61 1.01 -3.05
N SER A 117 -18.06 -0.12 -2.49
CA SER A 117 -18.90 -1.09 -3.21
C SER A 117 -20.32 -0.59 -3.51
N ARG A 118 -20.74 0.50 -2.88
CA ARG A 118 -22.09 1.06 -3.01
C ARG A 118 -22.21 1.97 -4.22
N ALA A 119 -23.37 1.88 -4.88
CA ALA A 119 -23.69 2.66 -6.08
C ALA A 119 -24.46 3.96 -5.78
N GLY A 120 -24.48 4.41 -4.53
CA GLY A 120 -25.14 5.64 -4.11
C GLY A 120 -24.39 6.91 -4.48
N TYR A 121 -25.02 8.05 -4.16
CA TYR A 121 -24.42 9.35 -4.28
C TYR A 121 -23.27 9.49 -3.29
N ARG A 122 -22.23 10.19 -3.74
CA ARG A 122 -21.05 10.50 -2.93
C ARG A 122 -20.39 11.81 -3.35
N LEU A 123 -19.39 12.23 -2.59
CA LEU A 123 -18.50 13.30 -3.01
C LEU A 123 -17.46 12.76 -4.03
N PRO A 124 -16.95 13.61 -4.94
CA PRO A 124 -15.81 13.25 -5.79
C PRO A 124 -14.56 12.98 -4.95
N THR A 125 -13.67 12.10 -5.42
CA THR A 125 -12.28 12.14 -4.93
C THR A 125 -11.53 13.31 -5.57
N GLU A 126 -10.41 13.74 -4.98
CA GLU A 126 -9.51 14.76 -5.53
C GLU A 126 -9.08 14.36 -6.95
N ALA A 127 -8.71 13.10 -7.14
CA ALA A 127 -8.30 12.59 -8.44
C ALA A 127 -9.44 12.61 -9.48
N GLU A 128 -10.65 12.21 -9.09
CA GLU A 128 -11.83 12.28 -9.94
C GLU A 128 -12.17 13.72 -10.29
N TRP A 129 -12.14 14.63 -9.32
CA TRP A 129 -12.39 16.05 -9.55
C TRP A 129 -11.38 16.64 -10.53
N LEU A 130 -10.09 16.38 -10.35
CA LEU A 130 -9.01 16.84 -11.25
C LEU A 130 -9.10 16.22 -12.65
N LYS A 131 -9.57 14.98 -12.76
CA LYS A 131 -9.86 14.32 -14.04
C LYS A 131 -11.06 14.97 -14.73
N ALA A 132 -12.13 15.21 -13.99
CA ALA A 132 -13.35 15.85 -14.44
C ALA A 132 -13.10 17.32 -14.86
N PHE A 133 -12.19 18.01 -14.19
CA PHE A 133 -11.72 19.35 -14.55
C PHE A 133 -11.09 19.39 -15.95
N GLY A 134 -10.29 18.37 -16.29
CA GLY A 134 -9.63 18.23 -17.59
C GLY A 134 -8.30 18.99 -17.69
N ASP A 135 -7.83 19.22 -18.91
CA ASP A 135 -6.62 20.01 -19.16
C ASP A 135 -6.89 21.50 -18.87
N SER A 136 -6.08 22.10 -18.01
CA SER A 136 -6.18 23.52 -17.70
C SER A 136 -5.84 24.35 -18.94
N VAL A 137 -6.76 25.22 -19.35
CA VAL A 137 -6.40 26.38 -20.16
C VAL A 137 -5.49 27.26 -19.30
N GLN A 138 -4.42 27.82 -19.86
CA GLN A 138 -3.66 28.84 -19.13
C GLN A 138 -4.52 30.10 -19.04
N PHE A 139 -4.98 30.40 -17.83
CA PHE A 139 -5.75 31.60 -17.54
C PHE A 139 -4.82 32.70 -17.05
N THR A 140 -5.12 33.94 -17.43
CA THR A 140 -4.52 35.13 -16.81
C THR A 140 -5.52 35.69 -15.79
N ALA A 141 -5.05 36.54 -14.88
CA ALA A 141 -5.94 37.27 -13.96
C ALA A 141 -7.04 38.06 -14.70
N GLU A 142 -6.79 38.43 -15.96
CA GLU A 142 -7.70 39.19 -16.82
C GLU A 142 -8.76 38.30 -17.49
N THR A 143 -8.43 37.04 -17.80
CA THR A 143 -9.32 36.14 -18.54
C THR A 143 -10.08 35.17 -17.65
N ILE A 144 -9.60 34.88 -16.43
CA ILE A 144 -10.20 33.88 -15.54
C ILE A 144 -11.67 34.15 -15.18
N GLY A 145 -12.07 35.43 -15.08
CA GLY A 145 -13.47 35.81 -14.79
C GLY A 145 -14.47 35.44 -15.90
N GLN A 146 -13.99 35.08 -17.09
CA GLN A 146 -14.82 34.58 -18.20
C GLN A 146 -15.14 33.09 -18.02
N TYR A 147 -14.26 32.34 -17.34
CA TYR A 147 -14.34 30.90 -17.17
C TYR A 147 -14.77 30.49 -15.76
N GLY A 148 -14.72 31.41 -14.80
CA GLY A 148 -15.04 31.11 -13.41
C GLY A 148 -15.62 32.29 -12.65
N ASN A 149 -16.38 31.98 -11.59
CA ASN A 149 -16.85 32.97 -10.63
C ASN A 149 -15.82 33.12 -9.51
N ILE A 150 -14.67 33.72 -9.82
CA ILE A 150 -13.52 33.85 -8.91
C ILE A 150 -13.41 35.30 -8.40
N GLY A 151 -12.97 35.46 -7.16
CA GLY A 151 -12.65 36.77 -6.57
C GLY A 151 -11.56 37.52 -7.35
N SER A 152 -11.51 38.86 -7.31
CA SER A 152 -10.56 39.64 -8.13
C SER A 152 -9.27 39.99 -7.41
N SER A 153 -9.08 39.56 -6.18
CA SER A 153 -8.34 40.41 -5.28
C SER A 153 -6.86 40.06 -5.29
N ASN A 154 -6.05 40.95 -5.87
CA ASN A 154 -4.68 41.22 -5.43
C ASN A 154 -4.72 41.93 -4.04
N THR A 155 -5.58 41.49 -3.10
CA THR A 155 -5.83 42.19 -1.84
C THR A 155 -4.55 42.20 -1.01
N LYS A 156 -3.93 43.37 -0.91
CA LYS A 156 -2.77 43.59 -0.04
C LYS A 156 -3.18 44.13 1.34
N SER A 157 -4.49 44.26 1.61
CA SER A 157 -5.00 44.83 2.86
C SER A 157 -6.34 44.22 3.36
N LEU A 158 -6.55 44.25 4.67
CA LEU A 158 -7.77 43.77 5.34
C LEU A 158 -9.02 44.60 4.99
N GLU A 159 -8.84 45.90 4.70
CA GLU A 159 -9.96 46.80 4.37
C GLU A 159 -10.53 46.56 2.98
N GLU A 160 -9.68 46.24 2.00
CA GLU A 160 -10.13 45.80 0.67
C GLU A 160 -10.83 44.45 0.74
N LEU A 161 -10.31 43.51 1.55
CA LEU A 161 -10.97 42.22 1.78
C LEU A 161 -12.38 42.39 2.37
N LYS A 162 -12.56 43.29 3.34
CA LYS A 162 -13.89 43.61 3.88
C LYS A 162 -14.84 44.18 2.83
N LYS A 163 -14.36 45.03 1.92
CA LYS A 163 -15.16 45.58 0.81
C LYS A 163 -15.55 44.50 -0.20
N ASP A 164 -14.62 43.65 -0.59
CA ASP A 164 -14.88 42.51 -1.48
C ASP A 164 -15.90 41.55 -0.87
N LEU A 165 -15.77 41.23 0.42
CA LEU A 165 -16.72 40.39 1.16
C LEU A 165 -18.12 41.00 1.29
N ALA A 166 -18.24 42.33 1.23
CA ALA A 166 -19.52 43.03 1.28
C ALA A 166 -20.23 43.13 -0.08
N GLY A 167 -19.47 43.06 -1.19
CA GLY A 167 -19.99 43.27 -2.55
C GLY A 167 -20.07 42.03 -3.43
N ARG A 168 -19.51 40.89 -3.01
CA ARG A 168 -19.46 39.65 -3.80
C ARG A 168 -20.33 38.56 -3.19
N MET A 169 -20.95 37.78 -4.08
CA MET A 169 -21.84 36.68 -3.73
C MET A 169 -21.69 35.55 -4.76
N PRO A 170 -22.08 34.30 -4.42
CA PRO A 170 -22.11 33.23 -5.41
C PRO A 170 -23.10 33.58 -6.52
N GLN A 171 -22.87 33.05 -7.71
CA GLN A 171 -23.76 33.18 -8.86
C GLN A 171 -24.62 31.92 -8.97
N LYS A 172 -25.64 31.95 -9.83
CA LYS A 172 -26.46 30.76 -10.10
C LYS A 172 -25.58 29.59 -10.54
N ALA A 173 -25.86 28.40 -10.05
CA ALA A 173 -25.17 27.18 -10.48
C ALA A 173 -25.39 26.98 -12.00
N GLY A 174 -24.34 26.64 -12.72
CA GLY A 174 -24.31 26.58 -14.19
C GLY A 174 -24.08 27.91 -14.90
N SER A 175 -23.69 28.98 -14.18
CA SER A 175 -23.58 30.33 -14.79
C SER A 175 -22.32 30.55 -15.62
N ARG A 176 -21.28 29.71 -15.45
CA ARG A 176 -20.03 29.78 -16.20
C ARG A 176 -19.95 28.69 -17.26
N PRO A 177 -19.24 28.92 -18.38
CA PRO A 177 -19.19 27.97 -19.49
C PRO A 177 -18.76 26.57 -19.05
N ALA A 178 -19.39 25.55 -19.64
CA ALA A 178 -18.99 24.17 -19.41
C ALA A 178 -17.58 23.89 -19.96
N ASN A 179 -16.83 23.05 -19.25
CA ASN A 179 -15.57 22.50 -19.76
C ASN A 179 -15.81 21.43 -20.85
N LYS A 180 -14.74 20.85 -21.38
CA LYS A 180 -14.82 19.79 -22.42
C LYS A 180 -15.59 18.54 -21.99
N ASN A 181 -15.76 18.34 -20.69
CA ASN A 181 -16.51 17.23 -20.12
C ASN A 181 -17.98 17.60 -19.84
N GLY A 182 -18.42 18.81 -20.21
CA GLY A 182 -19.79 19.27 -20.01
C GLY A 182 -20.12 19.66 -18.57
N LEU A 183 -19.11 20.03 -17.78
CA LEU A 183 -19.23 20.47 -16.38
C LEU A 183 -19.08 21.97 -16.29
N PHE A 184 -20.03 22.60 -15.62
CA PHE A 184 -20.09 24.04 -15.37
C PHE A 184 -19.48 24.36 -14.00
N ASP A 185 -19.09 25.62 -13.84
CA ASP A 185 -18.63 26.20 -12.57
C ASP A 185 -17.48 25.42 -11.90
N MET A 186 -16.67 24.68 -12.68
CA MET A 186 -15.47 23.99 -12.19
C MET A 186 -14.35 24.96 -11.74
N LEU A 187 -14.59 26.26 -11.90
CA LEU A 187 -13.71 27.37 -11.55
C LEU A 187 -14.52 28.40 -10.73
N GLY A 188 -14.36 28.36 -9.41
CA GLY A 188 -14.90 29.33 -8.49
C GLY A 188 -16.31 29.03 -8.07
N ASN A 189 -17.07 30.10 -7.82
CA ASN A 189 -18.38 30.08 -7.19
C ASN A 189 -18.27 29.63 -5.74
N VAL A 190 -18.19 28.33 -5.44
CA VAL A 190 -17.94 27.83 -4.08
C VAL A 190 -16.85 26.77 -4.10
N TRP A 191 -16.05 26.73 -3.02
CA TRP A 191 -15.15 25.63 -2.77
C TRP A 191 -15.93 24.33 -2.67
N GLU A 192 -15.42 23.27 -3.25
CA GLU A 192 -16.12 21.99 -3.28
C GLU A 192 -15.45 20.96 -2.39
N TRP A 193 -16.24 20.40 -1.48
CA TRP A 193 -15.82 19.25 -0.69
C TRP A 193 -15.48 18.06 -1.59
N CYS A 194 -14.29 17.52 -1.39
CA CYS A 194 -13.91 16.20 -1.87
C CYS A 194 -14.01 15.17 -0.74
N ASP A 195 -14.02 13.90 -1.12
CA ASP A 195 -13.99 12.77 -0.19
C ASP A 195 -12.63 12.69 0.54
N ASP A 196 -11.56 13.13 -0.10
CA ASP A 196 -10.18 12.96 0.35
C ASP A 196 -9.86 13.76 1.62
N PHE A 197 -9.01 13.17 2.43
CA PHE A 197 -8.34 13.85 3.53
C PHE A 197 -7.16 14.69 3.01
N ASN A 198 -6.96 15.87 3.60
CA ASN A 198 -5.78 16.69 3.38
C ASN A 198 -4.62 16.27 4.30
N GLY A 199 -4.02 15.13 3.98
CA GLY A 199 -2.75 14.69 4.56
C GLY A 199 -1.66 14.65 3.49
N ARG A 200 -0.41 14.45 3.89
CA ARG A 200 0.64 14.08 2.94
C ARG A 200 0.31 12.70 2.39
N VAL A 201 -0.24 12.68 1.20
CA VAL A 201 0.09 11.60 0.26
C VAL A 201 1.58 11.81 0.02
N ALA A 202 2.43 11.03 0.70
CA ALA A 202 3.87 11.09 0.50
C ALA A 202 4.13 11.13 -1.02
N GLY A 203 4.96 12.09 -1.48
CA GLY A 203 5.13 12.51 -2.87
C GLY A 203 5.63 11.44 -3.84
N HIS A 204 4.82 10.40 -3.96
CA HIS A 204 5.07 9.12 -4.58
C HIS A 204 3.75 8.70 -5.21
N PRO A 205 3.63 8.63 -6.54
CA PRO A 205 2.61 7.80 -7.12
C PRO A 205 2.89 6.38 -6.64
N VAL A 206 1.92 5.74 -6.00
CA VAL A 206 1.80 4.28 -5.91
C VAL A 206 0.85 3.89 -7.05
N PRO A 207 0.91 2.67 -7.63
CA PRO A 207 -0.11 2.33 -8.62
C PRO A 207 -1.45 2.38 -7.90
N LEU A 208 -2.25 3.39 -8.20
CA LEU A 208 -3.48 3.66 -7.48
C LEU A 208 -4.63 3.52 -8.46
N ILE A 209 -5.46 2.52 -8.23
CA ILE A 209 -6.77 2.40 -8.85
C ILE A 209 -7.72 3.21 -7.97
N ASP A 210 -8.37 4.22 -8.55
CA ASP A 210 -9.29 5.13 -7.88
C ASP A 210 -8.69 5.73 -6.59
N PRO A 211 -7.59 6.50 -6.67
CA PRO A 211 -6.97 7.12 -5.49
C PRO A 211 -7.97 7.96 -4.69
N ARG A 212 -7.92 7.82 -3.36
CA ARG A 212 -8.81 8.44 -2.38
C ARG A 212 -8.10 9.36 -1.38
N GLY A 213 -6.83 9.67 -1.64
CA GLY A 213 -5.96 10.34 -0.69
C GLY A 213 -5.60 9.42 0.48
N PRO A 214 -5.04 9.98 1.58
CA PRO A 214 -4.74 9.20 2.77
C PRO A 214 -6.04 8.76 3.45
N ASP A 215 -6.01 7.62 4.14
CA ASP A 215 -7.17 7.08 4.85
C ASP A 215 -7.60 7.94 6.05
N TRP A 216 -6.73 8.85 6.53
CA TRP A 216 -7.05 9.82 7.56
C TRP A 216 -6.15 11.07 7.52
N ALA A 217 -6.72 12.25 7.78
CA ALA A 217 -6.03 13.47 8.20
C ALA A 217 -7.01 14.38 8.97
N PRO A 218 -6.54 15.42 9.70
CA PRO A 218 -7.43 16.32 10.43
C PRO A 218 -8.40 17.12 9.55
N GLU A 219 -8.03 17.39 8.30
CA GLU A 219 -8.78 18.23 7.38
C GLU A 219 -9.21 17.46 6.13
N ARG A 220 -10.26 17.93 5.45
CA ARG A 220 -10.72 17.38 4.15
C ARG A 220 -10.37 18.34 3.02
N VAL A 221 -10.16 17.79 1.83
CA VAL A 221 -9.75 18.55 0.64
C VAL A 221 -10.91 19.41 0.11
N LEU A 222 -10.57 20.64 -0.27
CA LEU A 222 -11.41 21.55 -1.04
C LEU A 222 -10.74 21.86 -2.37
N LEU A 223 -11.51 21.80 -3.47
CA LEU A 223 -11.04 22.15 -4.81
C LEU A 223 -11.93 23.22 -5.46
N GLY A 224 -11.41 23.84 -6.51
CA GLY A 224 -12.22 24.69 -7.40
C GLY A 224 -12.38 26.13 -6.95
N GLY A 225 -11.99 26.52 -5.74
CA GLY A 225 -12.00 27.94 -5.32
C GLY A 225 -13.40 28.50 -5.13
N SER A 226 -13.53 29.80 -4.85
CA SER A 226 -14.83 30.46 -4.61
C SER A 226 -14.88 31.88 -5.15
N PHE A 227 -16.05 32.54 -5.04
CA PHE A 227 -16.25 33.93 -5.43
C PHE A 227 -15.40 34.96 -4.65
N ILE A 228 -14.64 34.53 -3.65
CA ILE A 228 -13.66 35.34 -2.91
C ILE A 228 -12.20 34.91 -3.13
N SER A 229 -11.96 33.84 -3.90
CA SER A 229 -10.60 33.31 -4.14
C SER A 229 -9.75 34.27 -5.00
N LEU A 230 -8.43 34.26 -4.80
CA LEU A 230 -7.52 35.16 -5.51
C LEU A 230 -7.28 34.71 -6.96
N ALA A 231 -7.68 35.54 -7.93
CA ALA A 231 -7.46 35.29 -9.36
C ALA A 231 -5.98 35.18 -9.77
N GLY A 232 -5.07 35.90 -9.10
CA GLY A 232 -3.65 35.98 -9.47
C GLY A 232 -2.82 34.72 -9.18
N ASN A 233 -3.32 33.82 -8.32
CA ASN A 233 -2.63 32.57 -7.92
C ASN A 233 -3.39 31.32 -8.39
N TRP A 234 -4.23 31.46 -9.41
CA TRP A 234 -5.05 30.35 -9.89
C TRP A 234 -4.24 29.29 -10.65
N GLY A 235 -4.51 28.01 -10.40
CA GLY A 235 -3.88 26.88 -11.08
C GLY A 235 -4.78 25.65 -11.15
N ARG A 236 -4.38 24.63 -11.93
CA ARG A 236 -5.13 23.37 -12.13
C ARG A 236 -5.54 22.68 -10.83
N SER A 237 -4.69 22.77 -9.80
CA SER A 237 -4.89 22.18 -8.48
C SER A 237 -5.16 23.24 -7.44
N TYR A 238 -5.93 24.30 -7.75
CA TYR A 238 -6.26 25.31 -6.76
C TYR A 238 -7.04 24.65 -5.61
N ARG A 239 -6.31 24.42 -4.52
CA ARG A 239 -6.62 23.44 -3.49
C ARG A 239 -6.49 24.09 -2.12
N SER A 240 -7.44 23.77 -1.26
CA SER A 240 -7.46 24.18 0.14
C SER A 240 -7.95 23.01 0.99
N SER A 241 -8.15 23.25 2.27
CA SER A 241 -8.61 22.26 3.23
C SER A 241 -9.13 22.96 4.48
N ILE A 242 -10.06 22.30 5.15
CA ILE A 242 -10.58 22.72 6.45
C ILE A 242 -11.06 21.48 7.21
N MET A 243 -11.18 21.59 8.54
CA MET A 243 -11.74 20.52 9.38
C MET A 243 -13.18 20.18 8.96
N PRO A 244 -13.57 18.89 8.95
CA PRO A 244 -14.87 18.44 8.43
C PRO A 244 -16.09 18.96 9.20
N GLU A 245 -15.91 19.40 10.44
CA GLU A 245 -16.93 20.03 11.29
C GLU A 245 -17.16 21.51 10.97
N TYR A 246 -16.21 22.18 10.34
CA TYR A 246 -16.30 23.61 10.07
C TYR A 246 -17.22 23.91 8.89
N ARG A 247 -17.88 25.06 9.00
CA ARG A 247 -18.74 25.64 7.97
C ARG A 247 -18.10 26.93 7.49
N SER A 248 -18.00 27.08 6.18
CA SER A 248 -17.50 28.28 5.54
C SER A 248 -18.54 28.82 4.58
N ARG A 249 -18.71 30.16 4.56
CA ARG A 249 -19.67 30.87 3.70
C ARG A 249 -19.40 30.72 2.20
N PHE A 250 -18.33 30.00 1.87
CA PHE A 250 -17.79 29.86 0.53
C PHE A 250 -17.58 28.39 0.17
N THR A 251 -18.05 27.45 0.99
CA THR A 251 -17.83 26.01 0.80
C THR A 251 -19.16 25.28 0.60
N GLY A 252 -19.28 24.62 -0.55
CA GLY A 252 -20.36 23.75 -0.97
C GLY A 252 -19.83 22.42 -1.49
N PHE A 253 -20.57 21.77 -2.40
CA PHE A 253 -20.17 20.49 -2.98
C PHE A 253 -20.98 20.15 -4.23
N ARG A 254 -20.44 19.21 -5.03
CA ARG A 254 -21.15 18.54 -6.13
C ARG A 254 -21.15 17.02 -5.93
N LEU A 255 -22.08 16.33 -6.58
CA LEU A 255 -22.25 14.89 -6.42
C LEU A 255 -21.48 14.08 -7.46
N CYS A 256 -21.06 12.89 -7.06
CA CYS A 256 -20.58 11.81 -7.91
C CYS A 256 -21.44 10.54 -7.72
N LEU A 257 -21.40 9.70 -8.74
CA LEU A 257 -21.91 8.33 -8.76
C LEU A 257 -20.82 7.42 -9.34
N SER A 258 -20.53 6.32 -8.65
CA SER A 258 -19.70 5.26 -9.21
C SER A 258 -20.48 4.54 -10.31
N THR A 259 -19.91 4.36 -11.51
CA THR A 259 -20.53 3.45 -12.48
C THR A 259 -20.14 2.02 -12.07
N GLY A 260 -21.08 1.08 -12.10
CA GLY A 260 -20.84 -0.31 -11.64
C GLY A 260 -19.69 -1.05 -12.36
N ARG A 261 -19.13 -0.44 -13.42
CA ARG A 261 -17.82 -0.78 -13.99
C ARG A 261 -16.72 -0.09 -13.19
N ARG A 262 -16.48 -0.58 -11.99
CA ARG A 262 -15.14 -0.47 -11.41
C ARG A 262 -14.18 -1.13 -12.38
N TRP A 263 -12.93 -0.68 -12.42
CA TRP A 263 -11.87 -1.62 -12.73
C TRP A 263 -11.97 -2.71 -11.65
N SER A 264 -12.77 -3.76 -11.90
CA SER A 264 -12.41 -5.02 -11.32
C SER A 264 -11.07 -5.26 -11.98
N ALA A 265 -9.98 -5.07 -11.25
CA ALA A 265 -9.00 -6.10 -11.31
C ALA A 265 -9.79 -7.35 -10.90
N ALA A 266 -10.42 -8.02 -11.89
CA ALA A 266 -10.40 -9.46 -11.84
C ALA A 266 -8.94 -9.71 -11.55
N ALA A 267 -8.65 -10.28 -10.37
CA ALA A 267 -7.29 -10.69 -10.04
C ALA A 267 -6.79 -11.33 -11.35
N PRO A 268 -5.71 -10.80 -11.95
CA PRO A 268 -5.23 -11.38 -13.19
C PRO A 268 -5.20 -12.89 -12.96
N GLU A 269 -5.61 -13.70 -13.95
CA GLU A 269 -5.44 -15.15 -13.81
C GLU A 269 -4.07 -15.39 -13.17
N GLU A 270 -3.97 -16.28 -12.18
CA GLU A 270 -2.77 -16.42 -11.34
C GLU A 270 -1.49 -16.52 -12.20
N SER A 271 -1.62 -17.10 -13.39
CA SER A 271 -0.62 -17.15 -14.47
C SER A 271 -0.13 -15.77 -14.98
N VAL A 272 -1.03 -14.81 -15.19
CA VAL A 272 -0.75 -13.44 -15.65
C VAL A 272 -0.13 -12.61 -14.54
N TRP A 273 -0.64 -12.71 -13.31
CA TRP A 273 -0.04 -12.00 -12.16
C TRP A 273 1.36 -12.52 -11.84
N ALA A 274 1.56 -13.83 -11.94
CA ALA A 274 2.83 -14.46 -11.63
C ALA A 274 3.91 -14.27 -12.70
N GLU A 275 3.54 -13.75 -13.88
CA GLU A 275 4.40 -13.68 -15.06
C GLU A 275 5.73 -12.94 -14.80
N PRO A 276 5.77 -11.76 -14.15
CA PRO A 276 7.03 -11.04 -13.88
C PRO A 276 8.04 -11.86 -13.05
N TYR A 277 7.55 -12.76 -12.19
CA TYR A 277 8.39 -13.59 -11.32
C TYR A 277 8.78 -14.94 -11.96
N ASN A 278 8.32 -15.21 -13.18
CA ASN A 278 8.44 -16.51 -13.85
C ASN A 278 9.03 -16.41 -15.27
N ARG A 279 9.62 -15.26 -15.63
CA ARG A 279 10.36 -15.07 -16.89
C ARG A 279 11.73 -15.76 -16.83
N VAL A 280 11.74 -17.07 -17.09
CA VAL A 280 12.98 -17.86 -17.17
C VAL A 280 13.79 -17.42 -18.41
N PRO A 281 15.08 -17.04 -18.26
CA PRO A 281 15.96 -16.74 -19.37
C PRO A 281 16.17 -17.96 -20.26
N ALA A 282 16.36 -17.70 -21.56
CA ALA A 282 16.64 -18.73 -22.54
C ALA A 282 17.86 -19.56 -22.13
N GLY A 283 17.71 -20.89 -22.10
CA GLY A 283 18.75 -21.82 -21.72
C GLY A 283 18.79 -22.17 -20.23
N PHE A 284 17.89 -21.62 -19.40
CA PHE A 284 17.73 -22.01 -17.98
C PHE A 284 16.46 -22.81 -17.72
N GLU A 285 15.63 -23.06 -18.74
CA GLU A 285 14.38 -23.80 -18.60
C GLU A 285 14.64 -25.22 -18.06
N ASN A 286 14.03 -25.55 -16.92
CA ASN A 286 14.13 -26.85 -16.25
C ASN A 286 15.55 -27.28 -15.87
N LYS A 287 16.56 -26.40 -15.96
CA LYS A 287 17.93 -26.73 -15.53
C LYS A 287 18.09 -26.56 -14.03
N THR A 288 18.86 -27.45 -13.42
CA THR A 288 19.17 -27.44 -11.97
C THR A 288 20.66 -27.38 -11.67
N GLY A 289 21.52 -27.23 -12.69
CA GLY A 289 22.98 -27.27 -12.50
C GLY A 289 23.45 -28.60 -11.87
N GLU A 290 24.35 -28.52 -10.90
CA GLU A 290 24.86 -29.67 -10.13
C GLU A 290 24.03 -29.96 -8.86
N LEU A 291 22.90 -29.28 -8.67
CA LEU A 291 22.09 -29.41 -7.46
C LEU A 291 21.38 -30.77 -7.40
N SER A 292 21.30 -31.34 -6.20
CA SER A 292 20.52 -32.55 -5.96
C SER A 292 19.02 -32.34 -6.19
N SER A 293 18.33 -33.38 -6.64
CA SER A 293 16.87 -33.37 -6.74
C SER A 293 16.23 -33.48 -5.35
N LEU A 294 15.30 -32.57 -5.04
CA LEU A 294 14.53 -32.60 -3.79
C LEU A 294 13.40 -33.64 -3.82
N VAL A 295 12.96 -34.03 -5.01
CA VAL A 295 11.88 -34.99 -5.25
C VAL A 295 12.42 -36.36 -5.67
N GLN A 296 13.63 -36.70 -5.25
CA GLN A 296 14.20 -38.05 -5.33
C GLN A 296 14.63 -38.50 -3.94
N ASP A 297 14.38 -39.76 -3.62
CA ASP A 297 14.89 -40.38 -2.39
C ASP A 297 16.36 -40.80 -2.52
N SER A 298 16.92 -41.34 -1.43
CA SER A 298 18.32 -41.79 -1.40
C SER A 298 18.64 -42.96 -2.32
N GLN A 299 17.63 -43.60 -2.91
CA GLN A 299 17.76 -44.69 -3.90
C GLN A 299 17.51 -44.18 -5.33
N GLY A 300 17.31 -42.87 -5.52
CA GLY A 300 17.02 -42.26 -6.81
C GLY A 300 15.56 -42.42 -7.28
N LYS A 301 14.67 -42.92 -6.43
CA LYS A 301 13.24 -43.07 -6.77
C LYS A 301 12.53 -41.73 -6.61
N THR A 302 11.71 -41.38 -7.59
CA THR A 302 10.92 -40.15 -7.59
C THR A 302 9.88 -40.15 -6.47
N ILE A 303 9.85 -39.05 -5.72
CA ILE A 303 8.85 -38.74 -4.70
C ILE A 303 7.66 -38.07 -5.41
N THR A 304 6.49 -38.71 -5.38
CA THR A 304 5.27 -38.21 -6.03
C THR A 304 4.16 -37.87 -5.03
N THR A 305 4.38 -38.09 -3.73
CA THR A 305 3.39 -37.89 -2.66
C THR A 305 3.91 -36.91 -1.61
N LEU A 306 2.98 -36.18 -0.98
CA LEU A 306 3.29 -35.29 0.14
C LEU A 306 3.91 -36.03 1.33
N GLU A 307 3.46 -37.24 1.62
CA GLU A 307 4.03 -38.09 2.68
C GLU A 307 5.52 -38.41 2.40
N GLY A 308 5.84 -38.77 1.16
CA GLY A 308 7.22 -39.03 0.75
C GLY A 308 8.10 -37.77 0.86
N TRP A 309 7.53 -36.61 0.52
CA TRP A 309 8.21 -35.32 0.68
C TRP A 309 8.48 -35.01 2.17
N GLU A 310 7.49 -35.15 3.05
CA GLU A 310 7.66 -34.83 4.47
C GLU A 310 8.74 -35.71 5.13
N LYS A 311 8.86 -36.98 4.73
CA LYS A 311 9.97 -37.85 5.16
C LYS A 311 11.33 -37.32 4.71
N ARG A 312 11.45 -36.86 3.45
CA ARG A 312 12.69 -36.28 2.91
C ARG A 312 13.01 -34.94 3.58
N ARG A 313 12.00 -34.09 3.77
CA ARG A 313 12.06 -32.78 4.41
C ARG A 313 12.64 -32.88 5.82
N ALA A 314 12.22 -33.87 6.61
CA ALA A 314 12.74 -34.09 7.96
C ALA A 314 14.26 -34.32 7.97
N GLY A 315 14.79 -35.10 7.02
CA GLY A 315 16.23 -35.34 6.89
C GLY A 315 17.02 -34.10 6.45
N ILE A 316 16.46 -33.32 5.51
CA ILE A 316 17.04 -32.04 5.09
C ILE A 316 17.07 -31.06 6.26
N LYS A 317 15.97 -30.94 7.00
CA LYS A 317 15.85 -30.07 8.17
C LYS A 317 16.87 -30.44 9.24
N ALA A 318 16.97 -31.73 9.61
CA ALA A 318 17.93 -32.19 10.59
C ALA A 318 19.39 -31.91 10.18
N LYS A 319 19.70 -32.03 8.88
CA LYS A 319 21.02 -31.68 8.34
C LYS A 319 21.33 -30.19 8.54
N TRP A 320 20.41 -29.30 8.13
CA TRP A 320 20.61 -27.85 8.26
C TRP A 320 20.60 -27.37 9.70
N GLU A 321 19.76 -27.95 10.56
CA GLU A 321 19.78 -27.66 12.00
C GLU A 321 21.13 -28.02 12.62
N LYS A 322 21.71 -29.17 12.23
CA LYS A 322 23.07 -29.55 12.64
C LYS A 322 24.13 -28.57 12.12
N THR A 323 24.07 -28.17 10.85
CA THR A 323 25.00 -27.20 10.25
C THR A 323 24.96 -25.86 10.98
N LEU A 324 23.78 -25.42 11.39
CA LEU A 324 23.58 -24.15 12.10
C LEU A 324 23.89 -24.23 13.60
N GLY A 325 24.09 -25.42 14.16
CA GLY A 325 24.20 -25.61 15.61
C GLY A 325 22.89 -25.35 16.36
N LEU A 326 21.75 -25.54 15.69
CA LEU A 326 20.43 -25.35 16.30
C LEU A 326 20.08 -26.53 17.20
N SER A 327 19.61 -26.21 18.41
CA SER A 327 19.02 -27.13 19.38
C SER A 327 17.51 -26.90 19.46
N ALA A 328 16.79 -27.91 19.96
CA ALA A 328 15.38 -27.78 20.30
C ALA A 328 15.24 -27.02 21.63
N GLU A 329 15.51 -25.72 21.62
CA GLU A 329 15.27 -24.84 22.77
C GLU A 329 13.91 -24.17 22.65
N THR A 330 13.14 -24.20 23.74
CA THR A 330 11.90 -23.43 23.87
C THR A 330 12.23 -22.13 24.59
N SER A 331 11.97 -21.00 23.96
CA SER A 331 12.08 -19.69 24.60
C SER A 331 10.76 -19.36 25.32
N GLY A 332 10.86 -18.79 26.53
CA GLY A 332 9.71 -18.24 27.25
C GLY A 332 9.29 -16.88 26.66
N LYS A 333 8.26 -16.23 27.21
CA LYS A 333 7.87 -14.89 26.76
C LYS A 333 9.07 -13.92 26.86
N PRO A 334 9.49 -13.28 25.76
CA PRO A 334 10.63 -12.38 25.79
C PRO A 334 10.35 -11.11 26.59
N ASN A 335 11.38 -10.58 27.27
CA ASN A 335 11.31 -9.27 27.90
C ASN A 335 11.62 -8.17 26.87
N VAL A 336 10.99 -7.01 27.03
CA VAL A 336 11.23 -5.84 26.18
C VAL A 336 11.44 -4.57 27.00
N LYS A 337 12.24 -3.66 26.47
CA LYS A 337 12.45 -2.31 27.02
C LYS A 337 12.17 -1.29 25.93
N GLU A 338 11.12 -0.50 26.10
CA GLU A 338 10.87 0.63 25.20
C GLU A 338 11.89 1.74 25.48
N VAL A 339 12.52 2.25 24.41
CA VAL A 339 13.48 3.35 24.46
C VAL A 339 12.77 4.66 24.14
N ARG A 340 12.00 4.68 23.05
CA ARG A 340 11.33 5.90 22.56
C ARG A 340 10.15 5.54 21.66
N THR A 341 9.06 6.30 21.80
CA THR A 341 7.95 6.32 20.84
C THR A 341 8.06 7.55 19.93
N PHE A 342 7.79 7.36 18.64
CA PHE A 342 7.78 8.36 17.58
C PHE A 342 6.35 8.44 17.02
N GLU A 343 5.76 9.63 17.03
CA GLU A 343 4.46 9.88 16.44
C GLU A 343 4.66 10.48 15.05
N GLU A 344 4.61 9.62 14.03
CA GLU A 344 4.73 10.03 12.64
C GLU A 344 3.32 10.17 12.03
N GLU A 345 3.26 10.81 10.86
CA GLU A 345 1.99 11.07 10.17
C GLU A 345 1.28 9.77 9.75
N LEU A 346 2.03 8.76 9.31
CA LEU A 346 1.48 7.51 8.78
C LEU A 346 1.57 6.33 9.75
N TYR A 347 2.34 6.45 10.82
CA TYR A 347 2.55 5.37 11.79
C TYR A 347 2.95 5.88 13.17
N THR A 348 2.79 5.03 14.18
CA THR A 348 3.43 5.20 15.48
C THR A 348 4.60 4.21 15.58
N GLY A 349 5.81 4.74 15.70
CA GLY A 349 7.04 3.95 15.79
C GLY A 349 7.48 3.75 17.24
N LYS A 350 7.88 2.55 17.62
CA LYS A 350 8.40 2.20 18.94
C LYS A 350 9.78 1.60 18.81
N LEU A 351 10.80 2.36 19.22
CA LEU A 351 12.18 1.88 19.32
C LEU A 351 12.34 1.16 20.65
N MET A 352 12.77 -0.09 20.60
CA MET A 352 12.81 -0.97 21.76
C MET A 352 14.03 -1.89 21.71
N TYR A 353 14.35 -2.46 22.86
CA TYR A 353 15.26 -3.58 23.00
C TYR A 353 14.47 -4.84 23.37
N LEU A 354 14.68 -5.91 22.61
CA LEU A 354 14.14 -7.25 22.84
C LEU A 354 15.22 -8.12 23.50
N GLN A 355 14.94 -8.69 24.66
CA GLN A 355 15.87 -9.61 25.32
C GLN A 355 15.88 -10.95 24.58
N VAL A 356 16.93 -11.20 23.81
CA VAL A 356 17.10 -12.45 23.06
C VAL A 356 17.80 -13.53 23.86
N GLU A 357 18.60 -13.14 24.86
CA GLU A 357 19.24 -14.01 25.85
C GLU A 357 19.33 -13.29 27.20
N PRO A 358 19.60 -13.97 28.33
CA PRO A 358 19.64 -13.34 29.65
C PRO A 358 20.48 -12.06 29.73
N GLU A 359 21.61 -12.01 29.03
CA GLU A 359 22.51 -10.83 29.02
C GLU A 359 22.47 -10.03 27.71
N PHE A 360 21.81 -10.52 26.66
CA PHE A 360 21.85 -9.91 25.33
C PHE A 360 20.48 -9.40 24.87
N TRP A 361 20.51 -8.18 24.36
CA TRP A 361 19.33 -7.43 23.92
C TRP A 361 19.50 -6.97 22.49
N GLU A 362 18.52 -7.26 21.63
CA GLU A 362 18.49 -6.78 20.26
C GLU A 362 17.63 -5.55 20.07
N LYS A 363 18.15 -4.62 19.28
CA LYS A 363 17.42 -3.41 18.91
C LYS A 363 16.36 -3.75 17.86
N ILE A 364 15.11 -3.42 18.14
CA ILE A 364 13.98 -3.55 17.23
C ILE A 364 13.24 -2.22 17.09
N TYR A 365 12.65 -1.98 15.93
CA TYR A 365 11.75 -0.85 15.69
C TYR A 365 10.41 -1.37 15.18
N LEU A 366 9.39 -1.27 16.04
CA LEU A 366 8.01 -1.63 15.69
C LEU A 366 7.27 -0.41 15.17
N MET A 367 6.77 -0.49 13.95
CA MET A 367 6.04 0.57 13.28
C MET A 367 4.59 0.11 13.13
N TYR A 368 3.68 0.77 13.86
CA TYR A 368 2.25 0.49 13.81
C TYR A 368 1.57 1.47 12.85
N PRO A 369 0.90 1.00 11.80
CA PRO A 369 0.26 1.87 10.84
C PRO A 369 -0.88 2.64 11.50
N ARG A 370 -1.04 3.93 11.15
CA ARG A 370 -2.20 4.73 11.60
C ARG A 370 -3.50 4.17 11.03
N CYS A 371 -3.43 3.65 9.81
CA CYS A 371 -4.53 3.04 9.09
C CYS A 371 -4.12 1.59 8.76
N PRO A 372 -4.40 0.63 9.67
CA PRO A 372 -4.06 -0.77 9.41
C PRO A 372 -4.88 -1.32 8.24
N LEU A 373 -4.27 -2.20 7.45
CA LEU A 373 -4.90 -2.86 6.31
C LEU A 373 -6.19 -3.59 6.72
N ARG A 374 -6.14 -4.28 7.85
CA ARG A 374 -7.24 -4.97 8.51
C ARG A 374 -6.91 -5.19 9.98
N ASN A 375 -7.88 -5.65 10.76
CA ASN A 375 -7.68 -6.07 12.14
C ASN A 375 -8.14 -7.53 12.31
N PRO A 376 -7.30 -8.45 12.81
CA PRO A 376 -5.89 -8.27 13.18
C PRO A 376 -4.99 -7.91 11.97
N THR A 377 -3.91 -7.18 12.22
CA THR A 377 -3.03 -6.58 11.20
C THR A 377 -1.85 -7.50 10.86
N PRO A 378 -1.64 -7.84 9.57
CA PRO A 378 -0.45 -8.56 9.11
C PRO A 378 0.86 -7.86 9.48
N VAL A 379 1.91 -8.64 9.73
CA VAL A 379 3.23 -8.15 10.13
C VAL A 379 4.24 -8.41 9.01
N VAL A 380 5.16 -7.48 8.78
CA VAL A 380 6.36 -7.71 7.96
C VAL A 380 7.62 -7.46 8.77
N ILE A 381 8.44 -8.50 8.91
CA ILE A 381 9.74 -8.44 9.58
C ILE A 381 10.80 -8.04 8.56
N VAL A 382 11.68 -7.12 8.94
CA VAL A 382 12.76 -6.60 8.08
C VAL A 382 14.09 -6.68 8.80
N PRO A 383 14.83 -7.80 8.69
CA PRO A 383 16.16 -7.94 9.26
C PRO A 383 17.20 -7.14 8.47
N TYR A 384 18.12 -6.48 9.18
CA TYR A 384 19.24 -5.76 8.57
C TYR A 384 20.39 -5.53 9.54
N TYR A 385 21.45 -4.84 9.09
CA TYR A 385 22.60 -4.47 9.92
C TYR A 385 22.21 -3.61 11.13
N ASP A 386 21.27 -2.68 10.96
CA ASP A 386 20.62 -1.92 12.04
C ASP A 386 19.19 -1.58 11.62
N VAL A 387 18.39 -1.09 12.54
CA VAL A 387 16.96 -0.77 12.30
C VAL A 387 16.78 0.48 11.43
N ASP A 388 17.79 1.36 11.38
CA ASP A 388 17.76 2.68 10.76
C ASP A 388 17.44 2.64 9.25
N VAL A 389 18.15 1.81 8.49
CA VAL A 389 17.98 1.73 7.02
C VAL A 389 16.60 1.17 6.64
N PRO A 390 16.15 0.02 7.20
CA PRO A 390 14.78 -0.45 7.02
C PRO A 390 13.70 0.58 7.39
N ALA A 391 13.91 1.31 8.48
CA ALA A 391 12.97 2.30 8.99
C ALA A 391 12.99 3.61 8.19
N GLY A 392 14.04 3.86 7.39
CA GLY A 392 14.24 5.15 6.72
C GLY A 392 14.40 6.30 7.70
N GLN A 393 14.87 6.05 8.92
CA GLN A 393 14.98 7.06 9.98
C GLN A 393 16.28 6.90 10.76
N PRO A 394 16.95 8.00 11.17
CA PRO A 394 18.10 7.91 12.05
C PRO A 394 17.66 7.57 13.47
N LEU A 395 17.92 6.33 13.90
CA LEU A 395 17.51 5.72 15.17
C LEU A 395 18.73 5.37 16.05
N GLY A 396 19.88 5.96 15.75
CA GLY A 396 21.11 5.79 16.53
C GLY A 396 21.87 4.51 16.19
N GLY A 397 21.71 3.97 14.99
CA GLY A 397 22.57 2.92 14.45
C GLY A 397 23.88 3.44 13.87
N ARG A 398 24.78 2.52 13.50
CA ARG A 398 26.09 2.87 12.89
C ARG A 398 25.96 3.50 11.51
N THR A 399 24.97 3.06 10.74
CA THR A 399 24.72 3.50 9.37
C THR A 399 23.26 3.87 9.21
N TYR A 400 23.02 5.01 8.56
CA TYR A 400 21.72 5.47 8.15
C TYR A 400 21.78 5.85 6.68
N LEU A 401 20.76 5.46 5.94
CA LEU A 401 20.52 5.94 4.58
C LEU A 401 19.17 6.64 4.59
N PRO A 402 19.03 7.79 3.90
CA PRO A 402 17.73 8.39 3.67
C PRO A 402 16.72 7.37 3.10
N PRO A 403 15.41 7.54 3.37
CA PRO A 403 14.38 6.69 2.81
C PRO A 403 14.59 6.40 1.31
N GLY A 404 14.56 5.13 0.94
CA GLY A 404 14.77 4.69 -0.43
C GLY A 404 14.45 3.21 -0.64
N THR A 405 15.03 2.60 -1.67
CA THR A 405 14.73 1.22 -2.09
C THR A 405 15.12 0.13 -1.09
N ARG A 406 15.78 0.49 0.03
CA ARG A 406 16.14 -0.42 1.13
C ARG A 406 15.29 -0.21 2.39
N SER A 407 14.40 0.77 2.40
CA SER A 407 13.58 1.13 3.55
C SER A 407 12.30 0.29 3.62
N PHE A 408 12.43 -1.04 3.55
CA PHE A 408 11.26 -1.92 3.45
C PHE A 408 10.31 -1.81 4.64
N ALA A 409 10.78 -1.56 5.87
CA ALA A 409 9.89 -1.44 7.02
C ALA A 409 9.04 -0.17 6.91
N TYR A 410 9.65 0.95 6.51
CA TYR A 410 8.96 2.18 6.17
C TYR A 410 7.92 1.97 5.07
N LEU A 411 8.30 1.30 3.97
CA LEU A 411 7.37 1.04 2.87
C LEU A 411 6.19 0.18 3.32
N MET A 412 6.43 -0.91 4.07
CA MET A 412 5.36 -1.81 4.49
C MET A 412 4.41 -1.18 5.50
N VAL A 413 4.89 -0.34 6.44
CA VAL A 413 3.98 0.34 7.36
C VAL A 413 3.08 1.34 6.63
N GLN A 414 3.57 1.97 5.57
CA GLN A 414 2.74 2.84 4.71
C GLN A 414 1.67 2.05 3.95
N GLN A 415 1.87 0.75 3.73
CA GLN A 415 0.88 -0.14 3.11
C GLN A 415 -0.10 -0.74 4.14
N GLY A 416 -0.11 -0.27 5.38
CA GLY A 416 -1.05 -0.71 6.41
C GLY A 416 -0.63 -1.98 7.16
N TYR A 417 0.62 -2.42 7.03
CA TYR A 417 1.18 -3.55 7.79
C TYR A 417 1.81 -3.06 9.08
N ILE A 418 1.82 -3.90 10.12
CA ILE A 418 2.79 -3.69 11.21
C ILE A 418 4.16 -4.04 10.63
N ALA A 419 5.11 -3.11 10.65
CA ALA A 419 6.48 -3.40 10.21
C ALA A 419 7.42 -3.51 11.41
N CYS A 420 8.31 -4.50 11.39
CA CYS A 420 9.29 -4.71 12.45
C CYS A 420 10.70 -4.75 11.85
N ALA A 421 11.45 -3.65 11.97
CA ALA A 421 12.87 -3.69 11.68
C ALA A 421 13.62 -4.34 12.84
N ILE A 422 14.55 -5.25 12.56
CA ILE A 422 15.36 -5.91 13.58
C ILE A 422 16.83 -5.91 13.18
N ARG A 423 17.67 -5.56 14.16
CA ARG A 423 19.12 -5.55 14.05
C ARG A 423 19.70 -6.97 14.14
N TRP A 424 20.81 -7.22 13.45
CA TRP A 424 21.56 -8.46 13.57
C TRP A 424 22.49 -8.50 14.80
N TYR A 425 22.80 -9.71 15.29
CA TYR A 425 23.55 -9.92 16.52
C TYR A 425 24.97 -9.33 16.54
N GLY A 426 25.58 -9.15 15.35
CA GLY A 426 26.93 -8.61 15.21
C GLY A 426 27.12 -7.19 15.76
N GLU A 427 26.02 -6.47 16.02
CA GLU A 427 26.00 -5.14 16.63
C GLU A 427 25.71 -5.15 18.14
N SER A 428 25.38 -6.30 18.72
CA SER A 428 24.95 -6.45 20.12
C SER A 428 25.86 -7.35 20.94
N TYR A 429 26.65 -8.20 20.28
CA TYR A 429 27.50 -9.21 20.93
C TYR A 429 28.96 -8.76 21.13
N GLY A 430 29.34 -7.56 20.71
CA GLY A 430 30.69 -7.01 20.88
C GLY A 430 30.86 -5.63 20.24
N GLU A 431 32.02 -5.01 20.42
CA GLU A 431 32.35 -3.71 19.80
C GLU A 431 32.63 -3.83 18.30
N GLY A 432 32.96 -5.03 17.81
CA GLY A 432 33.13 -5.33 16.39
C GLY A 432 32.78 -6.77 16.05
N TYR A 433 32.72 -7.09 14.74
CA TYR A 433 32.22 -8.41 14.29
C TYR A 433 33.09 -9.58 14.78
N GLY A 434 34.41 -9.39 14.83
CA GLY A 434 35.32 -10.41 15.37
C GLY A 434 35.06 -10.72 16.84
N GLU A 435 34.85 -9.69 17.65
CA GLU A 435 34.51 -9.85 19.07
C GLU A 435 33.11 -10.45 19.25
N ALA A 436 32.13 -9.98 18.49
CA ALA A 436 30.77 -10.52 18.51
C ALA A 436 30.75 -12.03 18.21
N VAL A 437 31.51 -12.47 17.20
CA VAL A 437 31.64 -13.88 16.86
C VAL A 437 32.43 -14.67 17.91
N ALA A 438 33.47 -14.08 18.49
CA ALA A 438 34.22 -14.72 19.58
C ALA A 438 33.32 -14.95 20.81
N ASN A 439 32.55 -13.95 21.20
CA ASN A 439 31.58 -14.04 22.30
C ASN A 439 30.47 -15.05 22.00
N LEU A 440 29.97 -15.09 20.77
CA LEU A 440 29.02 -16.12 20.32
C LEU A 440 29.62 -17.53 20.49
N LYS A 441 30.87 -17.75 20.05
CA LYS A 441 31.55 -19.05 20.14
C LYS A 441 31.83 -19.46 21.59
N LEU A 442 32.13 -18.51 22.47
CA LEU A 442 32.33 -18.75 23.91
C LEU A 442 31.03 -19.15 24.60
N ASN A 443 29.93 -18.44 24.33
CA ASN A 443 28.64 -18.67 24.98
C ASN A 443 27.87 -19.85 24.40
N HIS A 444 28.01 -20.10 23.09
CA HIS A 444 27.28 -21.14 22.36
C HIS A 444 28.21 -21.92 21.43
N PRO A 445 29.06 -22.82 21.96
CA PRO A 445 29.98 -23.62 21.15
C PRO A 445 29.24 -24.40 20.06
N GLY A 446 29.63 -24.17 18.80
CA GLY A 446 29.05 -24.82 17.62
C GLY A 446 27.82 -24.13 17.01
N LEU A 447 27.30 -23.06 17.61
CA LEU A 447 26.25 -22.24 17.02
C LEU A 447 26.86 -21.30 15.97
N SER A 448 26.35 -21.36 14.73
CA SER A 448 26.79 -20.44 13.68
C SER A 448 26.12 -19.07 13.83
N GLY A 449 26.65 -18.04 13.19
CA GLY A 449 26.03 -16.71 13.25
C GLY A 449 24.65 -16.65 12.59
N LEU A 450 24.43 -17.41 11.52
CA LEU A 450 23.08 -17.59 10.95
C LEU A 450 22.19 -18.45 11.87
N GLY A 451 22.77 -19.42 12.60
CA GLY A 451 22.06 -20.16 13.63
C GLY A 451 21.61 -19.25 14.78
N LYS A 452 22.47 -18.34 15.22
CA LYS A 452 22.15 -17.30 16.20
C LYS A 452 21.01 -16.41 15.73
N TRP A 453 21.08 -15.94 14.48
CA TRP A 453 19.99 -15.17 13.89
C TRP A 453 18.66 -15.95 13.89
N VAL A 454 18.66 -17.25 13.54
CA VAL A 454 17.42 -18.06 13.57
C VAL A 454 16.84 -18.12 14.99
N ARG A 455 17.66 -18.19 16.04
CA ARG A 455 17.19 -18.10 17.44
C ARG A 455 16.58 -16.73 17.75
N ASP A 456 17.20 -15.65 17.28
CA ASP A 456 16.69 -14.29 17.50
C ASP A 456 15.36 -14.05 16.78
N ALA A 457 15.22 -14.57 15.56
CA ALA A 457 13.96 -14.51 14.81
C ALA A 457 12.83 -15.25 15.52
N ARG A 458 13.12 -16.41 16.14
CA ARG A 458 12.16 -17.17 16.97
C ARG A 458 11.71 -16.36 18.18
N CYS A 459 12.67 -15.75 18.89
CA CYS A 459 12.40 -14.87 20.03
C CYS A 459 11.56 -13.65 19.61
N LEU A 460 11.89 -13.01 18.47
CA LEU A 460 11.09 -11.90 17.94
C LEU A 460 9.64 -12.33 17.68
N LEU A 461 9.42 -13.49 17.06
CA LEU A 461 8.08 -14.00 16.79
C LEU A 461 7.32 -14.35 18.07
N ASP A 462 7.99 -14.92 19.07
CA ASP A 462 7.40 -15.17 20.40
C ASP A 462 6.88 -13.86 21.01
N TYR A 463 7.64 -12.76 20.87
CA TYR A 463 7.21 -11.44 21.30
C TYR A 463 6.06 -10.88 20.45
N LEU A 464 6.17 -10.89 19.12
CA LEU A 464 5.15 -10.39 18.20
C LEU A 464 3.80 -11.08 18.43
N TYR A 465 3.81 -12.39 18.70
CA TYR A 465 2.59 -13.15 18.98
C TYR A 465 1.89 -12.72 20.28
N THR A 466 2.62 -12.06 21.20
CA THR A 466 2.03 -11.50 22.43
C THR A 466 1.37 -10.15 22.23
N LEU A 467 1.61 -9.47 21.10
CA LEU A 467 1.09 -8.13 20.85
C LEU A 467 -0.39 -8.18 20.45
N PRO A 468 -1.23 -7.30 21.02
CA PRO A 468 -2.61 -7.17 20.57
C PRO A 468 -2.64 -6.63 19.14
N GLY A 469 -3.56 -7.14 18.33
CA GLY A 469 -3.75 -6.68 16.94
C GLY A 469 -2.77 -7.24 15.93
N VAL A 470 -1.85 -8.13 16.30
CA VAL A 470 -1.01 -8.88 15.34
C VAL A 470 -1.81 -10.03 14.73
N ASP A 471 -1.83 -10.11 13.40
CA ASP A 471 -2.36 -11.24 12.64
C ASP A 471 -1.31 -12.36 12.58
N ARG A 472 -1.53 -13.37 13.42
CA ARG A 472 -0.57 -14.47 13.63
C ARG A 472 -0.46 -15.41 12.44
N ASP A 473 -1.45 -15.40 11.55
CA ASP A 473 -1.49 -16.25 10.37
C ASP A 473 -0.83 -15.57 9.14
N ASN A 474 -0.50 -14.28 9.25
CA ASN A 474 -0.02 -13.46 8.14
C ASN A 474 1.25 -12.70 8.54
N ILE A 475 2.38 -13.41 8.54
CA ILE A 475 3.69 -12.86 8.89
C ILE A 475 4.63 -12.94 7.68
N GLY A 476 4.93 -11.80 7.08
CA GLY A 476 5.95 -11.66 6.05
C GLY A 476 7.35 -11.45 6.61
N ILE A 477 8.36 -11.81 5.81
CA ILE A 477 9.74 -11.39 6.02
C ILE A 477 10.36 -10.91 4.70
N ILE A 478 11.06 -9.79 4.74
CA ILE A 478 11.80 -9.25 3.60
C ILE A 478 13.13 -8.67 4.04
N GLY A 479 14.19 -8.97 3.31
CA GLY A 479 15.50 -8.38 3.56
C GLY A 479 16.34 -8.25 2.31
N HIS A 480 17.40 -7.44 2.41
CA HIS A 480 18.36 -7.19 1.35
C HIS A 480 19.80 -7.52 1.79
N SER A 481 20.59 -8.15 0.92
CA SER A 481 21.98 -8.54 1.19
C SER A 481 22.08 -9.42 2.44
N LEU A 482 22.81 -9.03 3.50
CA LEU A 482 22.77 -9.68 4.81
C LEU A 482 21.32 -9.97 5.27
N GLY A 483 20.42 -8.98 5.15
CA GLY A 483 19.02 -9.13 5.52
C GLY A 483 18.29 -10.21 4.70
N ALA A 484 18.69 -10.42 3.45
CA ALA A 484 18.13 -11.48 2.61
C ALA A 484 18.63 -12.86 3.06
N LYS A 485 19.91 -12.99 3.41
CA LYS A 485 20.46 -14.20 4.04
C LYS A 485 19.71 -14.53 5.33
N MET A 486 19.53 -13.52 6.19
CA MET A 486 18.73 -13.63 7.41
C MET A 486 17.30 -14.10 7.10
N SER A 487 16.63 -13.49 6.12
CA SER A 487 15.26 -13.83 5.73
C SER A 487 15.13 -15.29 5.27
N LEU A 488 16.05 -15.75 4.42
CA LEU A 488 16.09 -17.13 3.91
C LEU A 488 16.22 -18.16 5.05
N TYR A 489 17.19 -17.96 5.93
CA TYR A 489 17.49 -18.91 7.00
C TYR A 489 16.42 -18.92 8.09
N ALA A 490 15.85 -17.76 8.44
CA ALA A 490 14.72 -17.69 9.35
C ALA A 490 13.52 -18.42 8.76
N ALA A 491 13.11 -18.09 7.53
CA ALA A 491 11.95 -18.71 6.90
C ALA A 491 12.07 -20.23 6.79
N ALA A 492 13.25 -20.76 6.42
CA ALA A 492 13.46 -22.21 6.32
C ALA A 492 13.33 -22.95 7.66
N ASN A 493 13.58 -22.28 8.79
CA ASN A 493 13.63 -22.89 10.13
C ASN A 493 12.51 -22.43 11.08
N GLU A 494 11.63 -21.57 10.61
CA GLU A 494 10.54 -20.98 11.40
C GLU A 494 9.24 -20.99 10.57
N PRO A 495 8.32 -21.94 10.84
CA PRO A 495 7.10 -22.10 10.06
C PRO A 495 6.08 -20.96 10.24
N ARG A 496 6.18 -20.15 11.31
CA ARG A 496 5.28 -19.00 11.54
C ARG A 496 5.46 -17.86 10.54
N ILE A 497 6.60 -17.79 9.86
CA ILE A 497 6.81 -16.86 8.74
C ILE A 497 6.05 -17.43 7.54
N THR A 498 5.04 -16.74 7.03
CA THR A 498 4.13 -17.24 6.00
C THR A 498 4.41 -16.72 4.59
N ALA A 499 5.16 -15.62 4.42
CA ALA A 499 5.61 -15.13 3.11
C ALA A 499 7.04 -14.56 3.16
N VAL A 500 7.81 -14.79 2.09
CA VAL A 500 9.25 -14.51 2.08
C VAL A 500 9.67 -13.76 0.81
N VAL A 501 10.45 -12.71 0.98
CA VAL A 501 11.19 -12.04 -0.10
C VAL A 501 12.67 -11.91 0.27
N CYS A 502 13.55 -12.39 -0.59
CA CYS A 502 15.00 -12.26 -0.44
C CYS A 502 15.57 -11.42 -1.58
N SER A 503 16.13 -10.26 -1.27
CA SER A 503 16.78 -9.38 -2.25
C SER A 503 18.31 -9.49 -2.19
N GLU A 504 18.90 -10.04 -3.24
CA GLU A 504 20.36 -10.18 -3.39
C GLU A 504 21.06 -10.91 -2.23
N PRO A 505 20.55 -12.09 -1.77
CA PRO A 505 21.27 -12.89 -0.79
C PRO A 505 22.58 -13.50 -1.35
N GLY A 506 22.69 -13.64 -2.66
CA GLY A 506 23.53 -14.66 -3.29
C GLY A 506 22.89 -16.02 -3.02
N MET A 507 21.99 -16.48 -3.89
CA MET A 507 21.18 -17.68 -3.64
C MET A 507 22.02 -18.95 -3.50
N GLY A 508 23.19 -19.02 -4.14
CA GLY A 508 24.12 -20.12 -3.94
C GLY A 508 25.12 -19.85 -2.83
N LEU A 509 25.51 -20.90 -2.10
CA LEU A 509 26.60 -20.81 -1.11
C LEU A 509 27.91 -20.31 -1.72
N ASP A 510 28.16 -20.58 -3.01
CA ASP A 510 29.35 -20.11 -3.74
C ASP A 510 29.12 -18.78 -4.50
N PHE A 511 27.92 -18.19 -4.42
CA PHE A 511 27.59 -16.93 -5.11
C PHE A 511 27.99 -15.70 -4.29
N SER A 512 28.20 -15.89 -2.99
CA SER A 512 28.48 -14.83 -2.03
C SER A 512 29.32 -15.37 -0.87
N ASN A 513 29.68 -14.49 0.05
CA ASN A 513 30.56 -14.73 1.18
C ASN A 513 29.90 -15.50 2.34
N TYR A 514 29.33 -16.69 2.12
CA TYR A 514 28.70 -17.47 3.20
C TYR A 514 29.70 -18.12 4.16
N GLU A 515 30.95 -18.27 3.73
CA GLU A 515 32.09 -18.77 4.50
C GLU A 515 32.64 -17.74 5.50
N ASP A 516 32.21 -16.48 5.43
CA ASP A 516 32.64 -15.49 6.40
C ASP A 516 32.27 -15.93 7.82
N TYR A 517 33.19 -15.67 8.76
CA TYR A 517 33.16 -16.23 10.11
C TYR A 517 31.95 -15.77 10.96
N TRP A 518 31.25 -14.72 10.54
CA TRP A 518 30.00 -14.27 11.17
C TRP A 518 28.73 -14.93 10.60
N TYR A 519 28.86 -15.78 9.58
CA TYR A 519 27.77 -16.61 9.02
C TYR A 519 27.93 -18.07 9.41
N HIS A 520 28.64 -18.87 8.60
CA HIS A 520 28.91 -20.28 8.84
C HIS A 520 30.36 -20.58 9.22
N ASP A 521 31.30 -19.68 8.90
CA ASP A 521 32.74 -19.96 8.83
C ASP A 521 33.16 -20.96 7.73
N ASN A 522 34.47 -21.20 7.61
CA ASN A 522 35.06 -22.05 6.57
C ASN A 522 34.54 -23.51 6.57
N SER A 523 33.86 -23.95 7.63
CA SER A 523 33.25 -25.29 7.68
C SER A 523 32.25 -25.53 6.55
N ILE A 524 31.57 -24.49 6.06
CA ILE A 524 30.61 -24.59 4.95
C ILE A 524 31.26 -24.93 3.61
N LEU A 525 32.57 -24.69 3.47
CA LEU A 525 33.33 -25.02 2.26
C LEU A 525 33.59 -26.54 2.13
N ALA A 526 33.51 -27.28 3.25
CA ALA A 526 33.70 -28.74 3.28
C ALA A 526 32.42 -29.54 2.99
N ARG A 527 31.32 -28.87 2.62
CA ARG A 527 30.04 -29.50 2.32
C ARG A 527 30.09 -30.38 1.07
N ASP A 528 29.13 -31.30 0.96
CA ASP A 528 28.83 -31.96 -0.31
C ASP A 528 28.35 -30.89 -1.31
N LYS A 529 28.93 -30.83 -2.52
CA LYS A 529 28.54 -29.87 -3.57
C LYS A 529 27.06 -29.95 -3.96
N ALA A 530 26.42 -31.10 -3.76
CA ALA A 530 25.00 -31.28 -4.01
C ALA A 530 24.12 -30.72 -2.89
N THR A 531 24.70 -30.24 -1.77
CA THR A 531 24.04 -29.54 -0.66
C THR A 531 24.20 -28.04 -0.83
N ASP A 532 23.09 -27.36 -1.11
CA ASP A 532 23.04 -25.90 -1.27
C ASP A 532 21.65 -25.35 -0.89
N HIS A 533 21.39 -24.06 -1.06
CA HIS A 533 20.16 -23.41 -0.57
C HIS A 533 18.87 -23.81 -1.29
N HIS A 534 18.91 -24.59 -2.38
CA HIS A 534 17.70 -25.19 -2.96
C HIS A 534 16.98 -26.06 -1.92
N GLU A 535 17.73 -26.69 -1.02
CA GLU A 535 17.18 -27.42 0.11
C GLU A 535 16.44 -26.52 1.09
N LEU A 536 16.96 -25.32 1.38
CA LEU A 536 16.26 -24.33 2.22
C LEU A 536 14.97 -23.86 1.55
N LEU A 537 14.97 -23.64 0.24
CA LEU A 537 13.75 -23.33 -0.52
C LEU A 537 12.73 -24.47 -0.45
N GLY A 538 13.20 -25.72 -0.47
CA GLY A 538 12.37 -26.90 -0.19
C GLY A 538 11.75 -26.86 1.20
N LEU A 539 12.53 -26.53 2.24
CA LEU A 539 12.01 -26.39 3.61
C LEU A 539 10.97 -25.26 3.75
N ILE A 540 11.02 -24.23 2.90
CA ILE A 540 10.03 -23.14 2.87
C ILE A 540 8.70 -23.61 2.27
N ALA A 541 8.73 -24.50 1.29
CA ALA A 541 7.53 -24.99 0.60
C ALA A 541 6.47 -25.53 1.59
N SER A 542 5.17 -25.23 1.39
CA SER A 542 4.54 -24.53 0.26
C SER A 542 4.40 -23.01 0.41
N ARG A 543 5.08 -22.41 1.39
CA ARG A 543 4.96 -20.98 1.66
C ARG A 543 5.58 -20.15 0.54
N PRO A 544 4.98 -19.02 0.16
CA PRO A 544 5.45 -18.18 -0.93
C PRO A 544 6.87 -17.64 -0.71
N PHE A 545 7.73 -17.84 -1.71
CA PHE A 545 9.11 -17.37 -1.76
C PHE A 545 9.41 -16.60 -3.04
N LEU A 546 9.95 -15.39 -2.90
CA LEU A 546 10.46 -14.59 -4.02
C LEU A 546 11.94 -14.28 -3.85
N LEU A 547 12.72 -14.57 -4.89
CA LEU A 547 14.07 -14.03 -5.07
C LEU A 547 14.02 -12.74 -5.90
N ILE A 548 14.73 -11.71 -5.46
CA ILE A 548 15.06 -10.52 -6.24
C ILE A 548 16.57 -10.51 -6.46
N GLY A 549 17.02 -10.50 -7.71
CA GLY A 549 18.44 -10.43 -8.11
C GLY A 549 18.72 -9.23 -9.00
N GLY A 550 19.99 -8.94 -9.22
CA GLY A 550 20.49 -7.71 -9.82
C GLY A 550 21.80 -7.87 -10.60
N ASP A 551 22.25 -9.09 -10.88
CA ASP A 551 23.55 -9.42 -11.51
C ASP A 551 24.78 -8.99 -10.67
N SER A 552 24.62 -8.86 -9.35
CA SER A 552 25.74 -8.67 -8.42
C SER A 552 26.06 -9.95 -7.66
N ALA A 553 25.19 -10.34 -6.71
CA ALA A 553 25.30 -11.63 -6.04
C ALA A 553 24.41 -12.69 -6.70
N ASP A 554 23.23 -12.30 -7.18
CA ASP A 554 22.29 -13.17 -7.88
C ASP A 554 22.22 -12.83 -9.37
N ASN A 555 22.30 -13.85 -10.22
CA ASN A 555 22.27 -13.73 -11.68
C ASN A 555 21.40 -14.85 -12.28
N ASP A 556 21.47 -15.09 -13.58
CA ASP A 556 20.64 -16.12 -14.23
C ASP A 556 20.89 -17.54 -13.68
N ASN A 557 22.06 -17.84 -13.12
CA ASN A 557 22.33 -19.12 -12.45
C ASN A 557 21.48 -19.33 -11.19
N SER A 558 20.89 -18.27 -10.61
CA SER A 558 19.96 -18.42 -9.49
C SER A 558 18.68 -19.17 -9.90
N TRP A 559 18.36 -19.26 -11.21
CA TRP A 559 17.27 -20.10 -11.71
C TRP A 559 17.46 -21.59 -11.42
N TYR A 560 18.70 -22.09 -11.28
CA TYR A 560 18.93 -23.49 -10.91
C TYR A 560 18.27 -23.85 -9.57
N TYR A 561 18.28 -22.92 -8.63
CA TYR A 561 17.71 -23.08 -7.29
C TYR A 561 16.18 -23.05 -7.32
N ILE A 562 15.61 -22.09 -8.07
CA ILE A 562 14.17 -21.97 -8.27
C ILE A 562 13.62 -23.21 -8.96
N ASN A 563 14.28 -23.68 -10.02
CA ASN A 563 13.90 -24.87 -10.76
C ASN A 563 14.04 -26.15 -9.93
N SER A 564 15.06 -26.25 -9.08
CA SER A 564 15.25 -27.40 -8.19
C SER A 564 14.19 -27.48 -7.09
N ALA A 565 13.72 -26.33 -6.59
CA ALA A 565 12.68 -26.25 -5.57
C ALA A 565 11.25 -26.40 -6.12
N ARG A 566 10.98 -25.91 -7.34
CA ARG A 566 9.63 -25.88 -7.94
C ARG A 566 8.88 -27.23 -7.96
N PRO A 567 9.51 -28.39 -8.21
CA PRO A 567 8.84 -29.69 -8.10
C PRO A 567 8.25 -29.97 -6.72
N VAL A 568 8.88 -29.47 -5.64
CA VAL A 568 8.32 -29.59 -4.29
C VAL A 568 7.03 -28.78 -4.18
N TYR A 569 7.04 -27.53 -4.68
CA TYR A 569 5.85 -26.68 -4.74
C TYR A 569 4.72 -27.29 -5.58
N GLN A 570 5.06 -28.02 -6.66
CA GLN A 570 4.10 -28.78 -7.47
C GLN A 570 3.42 -29.91 -6.68
N LEU A 571 4.13 -30.60 -5.78
CA LEU A 571 3.51 -31.63 -4.92
C LEU A 571 2.41 -31.04 -4.02
N PHE A 572 2.53 -29.76 -3.64
CA PHE A 572 1.52 -29.03 -2.89
C PHE A 572 0.43 -28.38 -3.78
N GLY A 573 0.52 -28.54 -5.11
CA GLY A 573 -0.40 -27.89 -6.05
C GLY A 573 -0.20 -26.36 -6.14
N LYS A 574 0.96 -25.83 -5.73
CA LYS A 574 1.24 -24.38 -5.70
C LYS A 574 2.53 -24.01 -6.45
N PRO A 575 2.68 -24.36 -7.74
CA PRO A 575 3.93 -24.13 -8.47
C PRO A 575 4.32 -22.66 -8.63
N LEU A 576 3.37 -21.74 -8.48
CA LEU A 576 3.58 -20.29 -8.61
C LEU A 576 3.90 -19.59 -7.27
N ASN A 577 3.89 -20.32 -6.16
CA ASN A 577 4.36 -19.82 -4.86
C ASN A 577 5.89 -19.71 -4.78
N ILE A 578 6.62 -19.92 -5.88
CA ILE A 578 8.06 -19.68 -5.94
C ILE A 578 8.38 -18.90 -7.21
N GLY A 579 9.10 -17.77 -7.05
CA GLY A 579 9.42 -16.87 -8.15
C GLY A 579 10.81 -16.26 -8.05
N TYR A 580 11.28 -15.73 -9.17
CA TYR A 580 12.51 -14.98 -9.28
C TYR A 580 12.37 -13.84 -10.30
N PHE A 581 12.71 -12.64 -9.86
CA PHE A 581 12.87 -11.48 -10.72
C PHE A 581 14.32 -10.97 -10.66
N ASN A 582 14.95 -10.80 -11.83
CA ASN A 582 16.30 -10.23 -11.95
C ASN A 582 16.25 -8.87 -12.65
N HIS A 583 16.59 -7.80 -11.94
CA HIS A 583 16.58 -6.43 -12.45
C HIS A 583 17.91 -5.99 -13.09
N ARG A 584 18.97 -6.83 -13.02
CA ARG A 584 20.23 -6.65 -13.77
C ARG A 584 20.93 -5.29 -13.60
N SER A 585 20.77 -4.65 -12.45
CA SER A 585 21.22 -3.25 -12.22
C SER A 585 22.22 -3.11 -11.08
N GLY A 586 22.87 -4.20 -10.68
CA GLY A 586 23.83 -4.28 -9.58
C GLY A 586 23.18 -4.63 -8.25
N HIS A 587 23.93 -4.43 -7.17
CA HIS A 587 23.57 -4.94 -5.85
C HIS A 587 22.33 -4.25 -5.24
N SER A 588 22.14 -2.95 -5.47
CA SER A 588 20.98 -2.25 -4.89
C SER A 588 19.70 -2.58 -5.66
N PRO A 589 18.58 -2.93 -4.98
CA PRO A 589 17.32 -3.17 -5.67
C PRO A 589 16.83 -1.89 -6.35
N THR A 590 16.29 -2.06 -7.55
CA THR A 590 15.66 -0.96 -8.29
C THR A 590 14.27 -0.62 -7.71
N PRO A 591 13.80 0.62 -7.90
CA PRO A 591 12.39 0.99 -7.93
C PRO A 591 11.39 -0.14 -8.28
N GLU A 592 11.51 -0.70 -9.47
CA GLU A 592 10.66 -1.77 -9.99
C GLU A 592 10.75 -3.05 -9.15
N ALA A 593 11.97 -3.47 -8.81
CA ALA A 593 12.20 -4.67 -8.00
C ALA A 593 11.57 -4.57 -6.61
N VAL A 594 11.60 -3.38 -6.00
CA VAL A 594 10.93 -3.11 -4.72
C VAL A 594 9.41 -3.15 -4.88
N GLY A 595 8.86 -2.56 -5.95
CA GLY A 595 7.42 -2.64 -6.25
C GLY A 595 6.94 -4.09 -6.34
N LEU A 596 7.64 -4.92 -7.12
CA LEU A 596 7.36 -6.35 -7.25
C LEU A 596 7.49 -7.11 -5.92
N ALA A 597 8.46 -6.76 -5.08
CA ALA A 597 8.59 -7.34 -3.75
C ALA A 597 7.41 -7.01 -2.83
N VAL A 598 6.94 -5.75 -2.85
CA VAL A 598 5.77 -5.31 -2.08
C VAL A 598 4.50 -5.98 -2.61
N ASP A 599 4.33 -6.06 -3.93
CA ASP A 599 3.18 -6.70 -4.58
C ASP A 599 3.10 -8.20 -4.26
N TRP A 600 4.25 -8.88 -4.22
CA TRP A 600 4.34 -10.27 -3.77
C TRP A 600 3.84 -10.45 -2.33
N LEU A 601 4.31 -9.62 -1.39
CA LEU A 601 3.87 -9.69 0.00
C LEU A 601 2.38 -9.33 0.13
N LYS A 602 1.89 -8.33 -0.60
CA LYS A 602 0.46 -7.97 -0.60
C LYS A 602 -0.43 -9.12 -1.06
N HIS A 603 -0.04 -9.77 -2.15
CA HIS A 603 -0.79 -10.90 -2.70
C HIS A 603 -0.95 -12.02 -1.67
N PHE A 604 0.12 -12.35 -0.93
CA PHE A 604 0.12 -13.50 -0.02
C PHE A 604 -0.26 -13.19 1.43
N LEU A 605 -0.18 -11.94 1.88
CA LEU A 605 -0.58 -11.52 3.23
C LEU A 605 -1.99 -10.90 3.29
N GLY A 606 -2.70 -10.90 2.16
CA GLY A 606 -4.12 -10.55 2.09
C GLY A 606 -4.41 -9.05 2.00
N GLY A 607 -3.57 -8.30 1.27
CA GLY A 607 -3.88 -6.95 0.81
C GLY A 607 -4.71 -6.99 -0.47
N ASN A 608 -6.03 -7.02 -0.35
CA ASN A 608 -6.96 -6.85 -1.47
C ASN A 608 -7.44 -5.41 -1.58
#